data_AF-X1CB80-F1
#
_entry.id   AF-X1CB80-F1
#
_cell.length_a   1.000
_cell.length_b   1.000
_cell.length_c   1.000
_cell.angle_alpha   90.00
_cell.angle_beta   90.00
_cell.angle_gamma   90.00
#
_symmetry.space_group_name_H-M   'P 1'
#
loop_
_entity.id
_entity.type
_entity.pdbx_description
1 polymer ?
#
loop_
_entity_poly.entity_id
_entity_poly.type
_entity_poly.pdbx_seq_one_letter_code
_entity_poly.pdbx_strand_id
1 'polypeptide(L)' 'MSENPEVLDLESLLDYQEGSVVSRMLMNKKIGTVTLFSFDKGEGLSEHTAPFDALVYVFDGKAEITISKRVTF' A
#
# COMPACT_ATOMS: atom_id res chain seq x y z
N MET A 1 -2.86 23.93 0.95
CA MET A 1 -1.73 23.01 1.15
C MET A 1 -0.60 23.87 1.66
N SER A 2 -0.16 23.64 2.89
CA SER A 2 0.89 24.43 3.54
C SER A 2 2.15 24.40 2.69
N GLU A 3 2.84 25.53 2.56
CA GLU A 3 3.98 25.74 1.63
C GLU A 3 5.29 25.03 2.06
N ASN A 4 5.29 24.19 3.09
CA ASN A 4 6.48 23.48 3.55
C ASN A 4 6.40 21.98 3.27
N PRO A 5 7.45 21.36 2.70
CA PRO A 5 7.53 19.92 2.56
C PRO A 5 7.60 19.27 3.95
N GLU A 6 6.71 18.31 4.20
CA GLU A 6 6.68 17.51 5.42
C GLU A 6 7.35 16.16 5.13
N VAL A 7 8.34 15.80 5.95
CA VAL A 7 8.97 14.48 5.90
C VAL A 7 8.11 13.53 6.72
N LEU A 8 7.61 12.48 6.08
CA LEU A 8 6.80 11.45 6.71
C LEU A 8 7.66 10.21 6.97
N ASP A 9 7.67 9.74 8.22
CA ASP A 9 8.22 8.44 8.59
C ASP A 9 7.15 7.37 8.40
N LEU A 10 7.29 6.55 7.35
CA LEU A 10 6.29 5.55 6.97
C LEU A 10 6.06 4.49 8.05
N GLU A 11 7.09 4.09 8.80
CA GLU A 11 6.97 3.08 9.86
C GLU A 11 6.10 3.57 11.01
N SER A 12 6.18 4.88 11.33
CA SER A 12 5.37 5.48 12.40
C SER A 12 3.90 5.72 12.06
N LEU A 13 3.52 5.59 10.78
CA LEU A 13 2.20 6.02 10.29
C LEU A 13 1.14 4.92 10.34
N LEU A 14 1.55 3.66 10.45
CA LEU A 14 0.70 2.47 10.39
C LEU A 14 1.33 1.32 11.16
N ASP A 15 0.56 0.71 12.05
CA ASP A 15 0.95 -0.50 12.76
C ASP A 15 0.39 -1.75 12.07
N TYR A 16 1.03 -2.90 12.32
CA TYR A 16 0.44 -4.21 12.03
C TYR A 16 -0.66 -4.52 13.05
N GLN A 17 -1.75 -5.16 12.59
CA GLN A 17 -2.84 -5.61 13.44
C GLN A 17 -3.16 -7.07 13.13
N GLU A 18 -3.26 -7.89 14.18
CA GLU A 18 -3.53 -9.34 14.05
C GLU A 18 -4.84 -9.60 13.29
N GLY A 19 -4.77 -10.51 12.32
CA GLY A 19 -5.91 -10.94 11.50
C GLY A 19 -6.53 -9.81 10.66
N SER A 20 -5.76 -8.77 10.32
CA SER A 20 -6.30 -7.56 9.70
C SER A 20 -5.41 -6.99 8.59
N VAL A 21 -6.06 -6.26 7.68
CA VAL A 21 -5.42 -5.33 6.75
C VAL A 21 -5.73 -3.91 7.20
N VAL A 22 -4.70 -3.13 7.50
CA VAL A 22 -4.85 -1.71 7.86
C VAL A 22 -4.33 -0.86 6.71
N SER A 23 -5.01 0.25 6.41
CA SER A 23 -4.59 1.14 5.33
C SER A 23 -4.75 2.60 5.69
N ARG A 24 -3.87 3.43 5.11
CA ARG A 24 -3.87 4.86 5.29
C ARG A 24 -3.57 5.54 3.96
N MET A 25 -4.51 6.33 3.48
CA MET A 25 -4.33 7.12 2.27
C MET A 25 -3.43 8.31 2.56
N LEU A 26 -2.24 8.35 1.95
CA LEU A 26 -1.27 9.42 2.10
C LEU A 26 -1.53 10.56 1.10
N MET A 27 -1.98 10.20 -0.10
CA MET A 27 -2.29 11.18 -1.14
C MET A 27 -3.55 10.77 -1.90
N ASN A 28 -4.44 11.75 -2.09
CA ASN A 28 -5.58 11.65 -2.99
C ASN A 28 -5.60 12.85 -3.93
N LYS A 29 -5.28 12.63 -5.20
CA LYS A 29 -5.29 13.64 -6.26
C LYS A 29 -6.04 13.09 -7.47
N LYS A 30 -6.50 13.99 -8.34
CA LYS A 30 -7.14 13.60 -9.61
C LYS A 30 -6.26 12.69 -10.48
N ILE A 31 -4.94 12.80 -10.35
CA ILE A 31 -3.96 12.05 -11.13
C ILE A 31 -3.60 10.69 -10.52
N GLY A 32 -4.10 10.36 -9.33
CA GLY A 32 -3.78 9.11 -8.66
C GLY A 32 -3.83 9.20 -7.14
N THR A 33 -3.71 8.03 -6.52
CA THR A 33 -3.73 7.84 -5.08
C THR A 33 -2.49 7.11 -4.62
N VAL A 34 -2.00 7.45 -3.43
CA VAL A 34 -0.96 6.70 -2.73
C VAL A 34 -1.53 6.27 -1.40
N THR A 35 -1.52 4.96 -1.17
CA THR A 35 -2.07 4.34 0.03
C THR A 35 -0.99 3.45 0.64
N LEU A 36 -0.72 3.67 1.92
CA LEU A 36 0.13 2.83 2.75
C LEU A 36 -0.73 1.70 3.32
N PHE A 37 -0.20 0.49 3.32
CA PHE A 37 -0.88 -0.70 3.80
C PHE A 37 0.01 -1.47 4.78
N SER A 38 -0.60 -2.02 5.84
CA SER A 38 -0.02 -3.08 6.65
C SER A 38 -0.91 -4.32 6.55
N PHE A 39 -0.29 -5.47 6.36
CA PHE A 39 -0.96 -6.76 6.22
C PHE A 39 -0.43 -7.69 7.30
N ASP A 40 -1.32 -8.30 8.07
CA ASP A 40 -0.91 -9.46 8.86
C ASP A 40 -0.59 -10.66 7.95
N LYS A 41 0.14 -11.63 8.50
CA LYS A 41 0.53 -12.82 7.77
C LYS A 41 -0.69 -13.60 7.29
N GLY A 42 -0.80 -13.75 5.97
CA GLY A 42 -1.88 -14.49 5.31
C GLY A 42 -3.05 -13.61 4.88
N GLU A 43 -3.05 -12.34 5.28
CA GLU A 43 -4.01 -11.36 4.80
C GLU A 43 -3.59 -10.77 3.44
N GLY A 44 -4.56 -10.23 2.70
CA GLY A 44 -4.33 -9.68 1.37
C GLY A 44 -5.52 -8.89 0.84
N LEU A 45 -5.35 -8.31 -0.35
CA LEU A 45 -6.42 -7.64 -1.06
C LEU A 45 -7.11 -8.60 -2.03
N SER A 46 -8.42 -8.39 -2.24
CA SER A 46 -9.13 -9.07 -3.32
C SER A 46 -8.59 -8.66 -4.69
N GLU A 47 -8.64 -9.60 -5.64
CA GLU A 47 -8.28 -9.34 -7.03
C GLU A 47 -9.12 -8.18 -7.60
N HIS A 48 -8.44 -7.22 -8.21
CA HIS A 48 -9.07 -6.05 -8.82
C HIS A 48 -8.22 -5.54 -9.97
N THR A 49 -8.83 -4.74 -10.84
CA THR A 49 -8.17 -4.12 -11.99
C THR A 49 -8.00 -2.62 -11.75
N ALA A 50 -6.79 -2.11 -11.97
CA ALA A 50 -6.54 -0.68 -12.00
C ALA A 50 -6.67 -0.13 -13.43
N PRO A 51 -7.25 1.07 -13.63
CA PRO A 51 -7.35 1.70 -14.94
C PRO A 51 -6.01 2.24 -15.48
N PHE A 52 -4.97 2.24 -14.64
CA PHE A 52 -3.62 2.77 -14.93
C PHE A 52 -2.55 1.88 -14.30
N ASP A 53 -1.29 2.21 -14.53
CA ASP A 53 -0.15 1.56 -13.89
C ASP A 53 -0.22 1.70 -12.36
N ALA A 54 0.00 0.59 -11.66
CA ALA A 54 0.07 0.53 -10.21
C ALA A 54 1.51 0.24 -9.78
N LEU A 55 2.08 1.12 -8.96
CA LEU A 55 3.39 0.90 -8.33
C LEU A 55 3.18 0.26 -6.95
N VAL A 56 3.84 -0.87 -6.73
CA VAL A 56 3.93 -1.49 -5.40
C VAL A 56 5.35 -1.33 -4.89
N TYR A 57 5.50 -0.81 -3.68
CA TYR A 57 6.77 -0.66 -2.99
C TYR A 57 6.71 -1.35 -1.64
N VAL A 58 7.45 -2.45 -1.51
CA VAL A 58 7.57 -3.24 -0.27
C VAL A 58 8.84 -2.77 0.45
N PHE A 59 8.66 -1.94 1.48
CA PHE A 59 9.78 -1.42 2.26
C PHE A 59 10.04 -2.20 3.55
N ASP A 60 9.03 -2.89 4.07
CA ASP A 60 9.14 -3.82 5.20
C ASP A 60 8.44 -5.15 4.89
N GLY A 61 8.99 -6.24 5.40
CA GLY A 61 8.48 -7.59 5.22
C GLY A 61 8.66 -8.18 3.81
N LYS A 62 7.74 -9.06 3.43
CA LYS A 62 7.69 -9.73 2.11
C LYS A 62 6.23 -9.86 1.69
N ALA A 63 5.97 -9.73 0.39
CA ALA A 63 4.65 -9.89 -0.19
C ALA A 63 4.70 -10.87 -1.37
N GLU A 64 3.61 -11.59 -1.58
CA GLU A 64 3.36 -12.33 -2.82
C GLU A 64 2.38 -11.52 -3.66
N ILE A 65 2.76 -11.18 -4.89
CA ILE A 65 1.95 -10.33 -5.77
C ILE A 65 1.55 -11.13 -7.00
N THR A 66 0.24 -11.29 -7.20
CA THR A 66 -0.29 -11.96 -8.39
C THR A 66 -0.76 -10.92 -9.42
N ILE A 67 -0.17 -10.96 -10.62
CA ILE A 67 -0.54 -10.11 -11.75
C ILE A 67 -0.97 -11.02 -12.91
N SER A 68 -2.21 -10.85 -13.39
CA SER A 68 -2.73 -11.65 -14.51
C SER A 68 -2.57 -13.16 -14.28
N LYS A 69 -2.90 -13.64 -13.07
CA LYS A 69 -2.76 -15.04 -12.62
C LYS A 69 -1.31 -15.57 -12.58
N ARG A 70 -0.32 -14.69 -12.61
CA ARG A 70 1.09 -15.03 -12.43
C ARG A 70 1.60 -14.44 -11.12
N VAL A 71 2.17 -15.31 -10.29
CA VAL A 71 2.82 -14.92 -9.03
C VAL A 71 4.18 -14.29 -9.31
N THR A 72 4.45 -13.17 -8.64
CA THR A 72 5.71 -12.41 -8.61
C THR A 72 6.07 -12.14 -7.14
N PHE A 73 7.38 -12.13 -6.84
CA PHE A 73 7.95 -11.90 -5.50
C PHE A 73 8.65 -10.54 -5.41
#